data_AF-A0A502ENV0-F1
#
_entry.id   AF-A0A502ENV0-F1
#
_cell.length_a   1.000
_cell.length_b   1.000
_cell.length_c   1.000
_cell.angle_alpha   90.00
_cell.angle_beta   90.00
_cell.angle_gamma   90.00
#
_symmetry.space_group_name_H-M   'P 1'
#
loop_
_entity.id
_entity.type
_entity.pdbx_description
1 polymer ?
#
loop_
_entity_poly.entity_id
_entity_poly.type
_entity_poly.pdbx_seq_one_letter_code
_entity_poly.pdbx_strand_id
1 'polypeptide(L)'
;MSKLVETPNVEFVQFVLGYRDNTLQIKVIGVDRSGKEFASVDSEILKETSTADKFSALRMSNNKTNKGTALLNAHLISPDIALNGINEWQRKLKTVTDLDEVLSYEGARFKHYSLEAAVITDMLKNKNTANIGLFLGLNPIGKVTTILIGLDKNNAIKKGLSSTGKTADSQEVYDATRPCPPNGDPAASE
;
A
#
# COMPACT_ATOMS: atom_id res chain seq x y z
N MET A 1 -5.53 12.38 1.48
CA MET A 1 -6.19 11.13 1.07
C MET A 1 -7.72 11.21 1.14
N SER A 2 -8.34 11.68 2.23
CA SER A 2 -9.82 11.73 2.33
C SER A 2 -10.49 12.48 1.17
N LYS A 3 -10.00 13.67 0.83
CA LYS A 3 -10.48 14.44 -0.33
C LYS A 3 -10.43 13.66 -1.65
N LEU A 4 -9.44 12.77 -1.83
CA LEU A 4 -9.30 11.96 -3.03
C LEU A 4 -10.47 10.98 -3.19
N VAL A 5 -10.78 10.23 -2.12
CA VAL A 5 -11.82 9.20 -2.13
C VAL A 5 -13.24 9.74 -1.92
N GLU A 6 -13.36 10.98 -1.44
CA GLU A 6 -14.63 11.71 -1.37
C GLU A 6 -14.98 12.42 -2.69
N THR A 7 -14.03 12.48 -3.64
CA THR A 7 -14.27 13.09 -4.95
C THR A 7 -15.29 12.25 -5.74
N PRO A 8 -16.37 12.84 -6.27
CA PRO A 8 -17.36 12.10 -7.05
C PRO A 8 -16.74 11.33 -8.21
N ASN A 9 -17.28 10.14 -8.47
CA ASN A 9 -16.86 9.22 -9.55
C ASN A 9 -15.47 8.57 -9.37
N VAL A 10 -14.77 8.82 -8.26
CA VAL A 10 -13.57 8.04 -7.92
C VAL A 10 -14.00 6.66 -7.42
N GLU A 11 -13.63 5.63 -8.19
CA GLU A 11 -13.89 4.23 -7.87
C GLU A 11 -12.62 3.50 -7.42
N PHE A 12 -11.46 3.89 -7.96
CA PHE A 12 -10.17 3.32 -7.62
C PHE A 12 -9.17 4.42 -7.25
N VAL A 13 -8.25 4.07 -6.37
CA VAL A 13 -7.03 4.82 -6.11
C VAL A 13 -5.88 4.09 -6.82
N GLN A 14 -5.13 4.83 -7.62
CA GLN A 14 -3.93 4.32 -8.27
C GLN A 14 -2.67 4.93 -7.63
N PHE A 15 -1.70 4.07 -7.39
CA PHE A 15 -0.35 4.41 -6.93
C PHE A 15 0.59 4.33 -8.12
N VAL A 16 0.76 5.46 -8.82
CA VAL A 16 1.55 5.55 -10.04
C VAL A 16 3.02 5.60 -9.67
N LEU A 17 3.79 4.62 -10.15
CA LEU A 17 5.21 4.50 -9.89
C LEU A 17 5.98 5.39 -10.87
N GLY A 18 6.75 6.32 -10.33
CA GLY A 18 7.71 7.15 -11.06
C GLY A 18 9.13 6.87 -10.61
N TYR A 19 10.10 7.25 -11.44
CA TYR A 19 11.51 7.24 -11.09
C TYR A 19 12.17 8.52 -11.56
N ARG A 20 12.83 9.22 -10.64
CA ARG A 20 13.55 10.46 -10.93
C ARG A 20 14.72 10.58 -9.96
N ASP A 21 15.87 11.02 -10.44
CA ASP A 21 17.07 11.27 -9.63
C ASP A 21 17.45 10.08 -8.73
N ASN A 22 17.43 8.89 -9.33
CA ASN A 22 17.66 7.60 -8.66
C ASN A 22 16.72 7.28 -7.47
N THR A 23 15.58 7.97 -7.40
CA THR A 23 14.61 7.84 -6.31
C THR A 23 13.26 7.40 -6.88
N LEU A 24 12.67 6.39 -6.26
CA LEU A 24 11.29 6.00 -6.55
C LEU A 24 10.33 7.10 -6.06
N GLN A 25 9.48 7.57 -6.95
CA GLN A 25 8.41 8.51 -6.63
C GLN A 25 7.06 7.82 -6.78
N ILE A 26 6.06 8.22 -5.99
CA ILE A 26 4.71 7.67 -6.08
C ILE A 26 3.72 8.82 -6.16
N LYS A 27 2.99 8.93 -7.28
CA LYS A 27 1.84 9.84 -7.39
C LYS A 27 0.59 9.06 -7.03
N VAL A 28 -0.29 9.63 -6.21
CA VAL A 28 -1.57 8.99 -5.88
C VAL A 28 -2.68 9.70 -6.64
N ILE A 29 -3.47 8.94 -7.41
CA ILE A 29 -4.59 9.49 -8.19
C ILE A 29 -5.88 8.72 -7.93
N GLY A 30 -7.00 9.42 -7.99
CA GLY A 30 -8.34 8.85 -7.95
C GLY A 30 -8.90 8.76 -9.36
N VAL A 31 -9.33 7.57 -9.76
CA VAL A 31 -9.83 7.29 -11.11
C VAL A 31 -11.18 6.56 -11.08
N ASP A 32 -11.93 6.62 -12.17
CA ASP A 32 -13.06 5.71 -12.41
C ASP A 32 -12.61 4.35 -12.97
N ARG A 33 -13.57 3.46 -13.28
CA ARG A 33 -13.32 2.17 -13.95
C ARG A 33 -12.59 2.26 -15.29
N SER A 34 -12.74 3.37 -16.02
CA SER A 34 -12.09 3.59 -17.31
C SER A 34 -10.64 4.06 -17.19
N GLY A 35 -10.20 4.40 -15.96
CA GLY A 35 -8.89 4.96 -15.69
C GLY A 35 -8.84 6.49 -15.82
N LYS A 36 -9.98 7.17 -15.98
CA LYS A 36 -10.04 8.63 -16.05
C LYS A 36 -9.71 9.24 -14.70
N GLU A 37 -8.70 10.12 -14.63
CA GLU A 37 -8.30 10.83 -13.42
C GLU A 37 -9.31 11.93 -13.04
N PHE A 38 -9.71 11.96 -11.77
CA PHE A 38 -10.59 13.00 -11.20
C PHE A 38 -9.90 13.84 -10.11
N ALA A 39 -8.91 13.27 -9.43
CA ALA A 39 -8.17 13.96 -8.37
C ALA A 39 -6.78 13.33 -8.19
N SER A 40 -5.86 14.10 -7.60
CA SER A 40 -4.52 13.64 -7.27
C SER A 40 -4.05 14.18 -5.93
N VAL A 41 -3.16 13.43 -5.28
CA VAL A 41 -2.45 13.84 -4.07
C VAL A 41 -0.99 13.43 -4.21
N ASP A 42 -0.08 14.34 -3.90
CA ASP A 42 1.34 14.04 -3.87
C ASP A 42 1.68 13.19 -2.64
N SER A 43 2.61 12.25 -2.79
CA SER A 43 3.15 11.49 -1.66
C SER A 43 4.38 12.19 -1.09
N GLU A 44 4.54 12.11 0.23
CA GLU A 44 5.75 12.56 0.91
C GLU A 44 6.64 11.34 1.20
N ILE A 45 7.89 11.38 0.73
CA ILE A 45 8.87 10.35 1.04
C ILE A 45 9.36 10.58 2.47
N LEU A 46 8.91 9.74 3.39
CA LEU A 46 9.43 9.72 4.76
C LEU A 46 10.82 9.06 4.78
N LYS A 47 11.87 9.88 4.82
CA LYS A 47 13.26 9.42 5.00
C LYS A 47 13.52 9.20 6.48
N GLU A 48 13.62 7.95 6.91
CA GLU A 48 14.00 7.61 8.29
C GLU A 48 15.31 6.84 8.33
N THR A 49 16.11 7.12 9.36
CA THR A 49 17.44 6.57 9.58
C THR A 49 17.44 5.23 10.33
N SER A 50 16.31 4.83 10.95
CA SER A 50 16.18 3.59 11.74
C SER A 50 14.89 2.84 11.38
N THR A 51 15.01 1.75 10.62
CA THR A 51 13.89 0.88 10.24
C THR A 51 13.50 -0.15 11.30
N ALA A 52 14.38 -0.41 12.28
CA ALA A 52 14.22 -1.49 13.25
C ALA A 52 13.06 -1.25 14.24
N ASP A 53 12.84 0.00 14.65
CA ASP A 53 11.83 0.34 15.64
C ASP A 53 10.44 0.54 15.02
N LYS A 54 10.37 0.98 13.76
CA LYS A 54 9.11 1.37 13.10
C LYS A 54 8.18 0.18 12.85
N PHE A 55 8.73 -0.98 12.49
CA PHE A 55 7.93 -2.19 12.25
C PHE A 55 7.76 -3.10 13.47
N SER A 56 8.27 -2.70 14.65
CA SER A 56 8.10 -3.46 15.89
C SER A 56 6.63 -3.76 16.20
N ALA A 57 5.75 -2.80 15.86
CA ALA A 57 4.31 -2.94 15.95
C ALA A 57 3.72 -4.08 15.11
N LEU A 58 4.27 -4.35 13.91
CA LEU A 58 3.82 -5.44 13.05
C LEU A 58 4.25 -6.81 13.58
N ARG A 59 5.41 -6.88 14.27
CA ARG A 59 5.92 -8.13 14.88
C ARG A 59 5.04 -8.66 16.01
N MET A 60 4.26 -7.79 16.64
CA MET A 60 3.46 -8.11 17.82
C MET A 60 2.05 -8.61 17.50
N SER A 61 1.65 -8.64 16.23
CA SER A 61 0.28 -8.94 15.83
C SER A 61 0.23 -10.01 14.73
N ASN A 62 -0.36 -11.16 15.04
CA ASN A 62 -0.56 -12.25 14.06
C ASN A 62 -2.02 -12.36 13.59
N ASN A 63 -2.91 -11.52 14.12
CA ASN A 63 -4.34 -11.65 13.85
C ASN A 63 -4.74 -10.80 12.65
N LYS A 64 -5.28 -11.45 11.61
CA LYS A 64 -6.07 -10.81 10.57
C LYS A 64 -7.48 -10.55 11.13
N THR A 65 -7.94 -9.31 11.07
CA THR A 65 -9.35 -9.03 11.37
C THR A 65 -10.26 -9.43 10.23
N ASN A 66 -11.49 -9.79 10.56
CA ASN A 66 -12.53 -9.99 9.58
C ASN A 66 -13.32 -8.69 9.43
N LYS A 67 -13.48 -8.22 8.20
CA LYS A 67 -14.24 -7.02 7.84
C LYS A 67 -15.65 -7.41 7.42
N GLY A 68 -16.57 -6.44 7.52
CA GLY A 68 -17.98 -6.66 7.18
C GLY A 68 -18.26 -6.93 5.69
N THR A 69 -17.25 -6.89 4.81
CA THR A 69 -17.43 -7.09 3.36
C THR A 69 -16.35 -7.98 2.77
N ALA A 70 -16.72 -8.75 1.73
CA ALA A 70 -15.78 -9.58 0.98
C ALA A 70 -14.66 -8.77 0.33
N LEU A 71 -14.98 -7.56 -0.17
CA LEU A 71 -14.00 -6.65 -0.77
C LEU A 71 -12.87 -6.30 0.20
N LEU A 72 -13.22 -5.86 1.42
CA LEU A 72 -12.21 -5.48 2.43
C LEU A 72 -11.40 -6.71 2.87
N ASN A 73 -12.06 -7.85 3.05
CA ASN A 73 -11.40 -9.10 3.44
C ASN A 73 -10.40 -9.63 2.40
N ALA A 74 -10.65 -9.37 1.12
CA ALA A 74 -9.78 -9.77 0.02
C ALA A 74 -8.43 -9.04 0.04
N HIS A 75 -8.42 -7.78 0.49
CA HIS A 75 -7.21 -6.96 0.56
C HIS A 75 -6.48 -7.04 1.90
N LEU A 76 -7.12 -7.57 2.93
CA LEU A 76 -6.48 -7.70 4.24
C LEU A 76 -5.39 -8.78 4.21
N ILE A 77 -4.19 -8.39 4.63
CA ILE A 77 -3.07 -9.29 4.87
C ILE A 77 -2.72 -9.30 6.35
N SER A 78 -2.15 -10.40 6.82
CA SER A 78 -1.68 -10.46 8.20
C SER A 78 -0.42 -9.60 8.38
N PRO A 79 -0.20 -8.99 9.57
CA PRO A 79 0.94 -8.11 9.78
C PRO A 79 2.31 -8.80 9.62
N ASP A 80 2.38 -10.11 9.88
CA ASP A 80 3.59 -10.92 9.65
C ASP A 80 3.90 -11.09 8.16
N ILE A 81 2.89 -11.33 7.32
CA ILE A 81 3.04 -11.39 5.85
C ILE A 81 3.51 -10.03 5.33
N ALA A 82 2.90 -8.94 5.81
CA ALA A 82 3.29 -7.59 5.43
C ALA A 82 4.74 -7.29 5.81
N LEU A 83 5.12 -7.60 7.05
CA LEU A 83 6.48 -7.41 7.54
C LEU A 83 7.50 -8.24 6.74
N ASN A 84 7.17 -9.50 6.47
CA ASN A 84 8.01 -10.36 5.66
C ASN A 84 8.20 -9.75 4.27
N GLY A 85 7.13 -9.38 3.58
CA GLY A 85 7.19 -8.75 2.26
C GLY A 85 8.06 -7.48 2.23
N ILE A 86 7.93 -6.61 3.24
CA ILE A 86 8.76 -5.39 3.36
C ILE A 86 10.23 -5.75 3.56
N ASN A 87 10.54 -6.71 4.44
CA ASN A 87 11.93 -7.12 4.72
C ASN A 87 12.56 -7.81 3.51
N GLU A 88 11.81 -8.66 2.80
CA GLU A 88 12.26 -9.32 1.57
C GLU A 88 12.57 -8.28 0.49
N TRP A 89 11.72 -7.27 0.33
CA TRP A 89 11.99 -6.15 -0.59
C TRP A 89 13.26 -5.39 -0.22
N GLN A 90 13.43 -5.03 1.06
CA GLN A 90 14.64 -4.38 1.55
C GLN A 90 15.90 -5.22 1.30
N ARG A 91 15.81 -6.54 1.45
CA ARG A 91 16.95 -7.44 1.16
C ARG A 91 17.23 -7.52 -0.33
N LYS A 92 16.19 -7.64 -1.16
CA LYS A 92 16.29 -7.65 -2.62
C LYS A 92 16.98 -6.39 -3.13
N LEU A 93 16.61 -5.21 -2.62
CA LEU A 93 17.22 -3.92 -2.96
C LEU A 93 18.74 -3.87 -2.71
N LYS A 94 19.29 -4.65 -1.77
CA LYS A 94 20.74 -4.70 -1.51
C LYS A 94 21.51 -5.53 -2.53
N THR A 95 20.81 -6.39 -3.27
CA THR A 95 21.41 -7.40 -4.16
C THR A 95 21.00 -7.23 -5.61
N VAL A 96 19.92 -6.48 -5.88
CA VAL A 96 19.39 -6.29 -7.21
C VAL A 96 20.31 -5.42 -8.04
N THR A 97 20.71 -5.92 -9.20
CA THR A 97 21.52 -5.20 -10.18
C THR A 97 20.67 -4.53 -11.25
N ASP A 98 19.47 -5.07 -11.49
CA ASP A 98 18.49 -4.56 -12.44
C ASP A 98 17.14 -4.33 -11.73
N LEU A 99 16.86 -3.08 -11.40
CA LEU A 99 15.62 -2.70 -10.73
C LEU A 99 14.42 -2.80 -11.67
N ASP A 100 14.62 -2.66 -12.98
CA ASP A 100 13.54 -2.71 -13.96
C ASP A 100 12.99 -4.13 -14.05
N GLU A 101 13.82 -5.18 -13.99
CA GLU A 101 13.34 -6.58 -13.95
C GLU A 101 12.36 -6.81 -12.78
N VAL A 102 12.72 -6.30 -11.60
CA VAL A 102 11.92 -6.53 -10.37
C VAL A 102 10.67 -5.66 -10.33
N LEU A 103 10.72 -4.49 -10.97
CA LEU A 103 9.59 -3.60 -11.18
C LEU A 103 8.83 -3.90 -12.48
N SER A 104 9.01 -5.08 -13.08
CA SER A 104 8.33 -5.46 -14.32
C SER A 104 7.60 -6.80 -14.23
N TYR A 105 6.61 -6.93 -15.10
CA TYR A 105 5.90 -8.15 -15.41
C TYR A 105 6.10 -8.45 -16.90
N GLU A 106 6.69 -9.60 -17.21
CA GLU A 106 6.96 -10.04 -18.60
C GLU A 106 7.72 -8.99 -19.44
N GLY A 107 8.67 -8.29 -18.82
CA GLY A 107 9.47 -7.24 -19.47
C GLY A 107 8.79 -5.87 -19.55
N ALA A 108 7.52 -5.76 -19.15
CA ALA A 108 6.80 -4.50 -19.06
C ALA A 108 6.79 -3.97 -17.62
N ARG A 109 7.27 -2.74 -17.44
CA ARG A 109 7.35 -2.09 -16.13
C ARG A 109 5.96 -1.83 -15.54
N PHE A 110 5.81 -2.06 -14.24
CA PHE A 110 4.63 -1.67 -13.50
C PHE A 110 4.45 -0.15 -13.55
N LYS A 111 3.35 0.28 -14.16
CA LYS A 111 2.98 1.71 -14.27
C LYS A 111 2.31 2.17 -12.99
N HIS A 112 1.39 1.37 -12.46
CA HIS A 112 0.67 1.67 -11.23
C HIS A 112 0.16 0.41 -10.53
N TYR A 113 -0.18 0.56 -9.25
CA TYR A 113 -1.00 -0.37 -8.51
C TYR A 113 -2.38 0.24 -8.26
N SER A 114 -3.44 -0.56 -8.35
CA SER A 114 -4.81 -0.10 -8.17
C SER A 114 -5.47 -0.75 -6.95
N LEU A 115 -6.26 0.04 -6.23
CA LEU A 115 -7.04 -0.38 -5.07
C LEU A 115 -8.41 0.30 -5.09
N GLU A 116 -9.48 -0.37 -4.72
CA GLU A 116 -10.80 0.26 -4.61
C GLU A 116 -10.78 1.41 -3.59
N ALA A 117 -11.44 2.51 -3.95
CA ALA A 117 -11.59 3.67 -3.07
C ALA A 117 -12.21 3.27 -1.72
N ALA A 118 -13.11 2.28 -1.71
CA ALA A 118 -13.74 1.75 -0.50
C ALA A 118 -12.74 1.19 0.53
N VAL A 119 -11.61 0.63 0.10
CA VAL A 119 -10.56 0.14 1.01
C VAL A 119 -9.87 1.31 1.70
N ILE A 120 -9.51 2.34 0.94
CA ILE A 120 -8.90 3.57 1.47
C ILE A 120 -9.89 4.30 2.39
N THR A 121 -11.16 4.39 2.02
CA THR A 121 -12.22 4.95 2.87
C THR A 121 -12.32 4.19 4.19
N ASP A 122 -12.24 2.86 4.19
CA ASP A 122 -12.28 2.06 5.42
C ASP A 122 -11.08 2.35 6.33
N MET A 123 -9.87 2.43 5.78
CA MET A 123 -8.66 2.81 6.53
C MET A 123 -8.80 4.18 7.21
N LEU A 124 -9.49 5.14 6.55
CA LEU A 124 -9.70 6.50 7.04
C LEU A 124 -10.85 6.62 8.06
N LYS A 125 -11.77 5.65 8.14
CA LYS A 125 -12.82 5.63 9.18
C LYS A 125 -12.25 5.43 10.57
N ASN A 126 -11.08 4.79 10.66
CA ASN A 126 -10.41 4.61 11.93
C ASN A 126 -9.93 5.97 12.44
N LYS A 127 -10.56 6.49 13.51
CA LYS A 127 -10.24 7.80 14.13
C LYS A 127 -8.79 7.92 14.58
N ASN A 128 -8.13 6.77 14.71
CA ASN A 128 -6.76 6.64 15.12
C ASN A 128 -5.76 6.77 13.95
N THR A 129 -6.22 6.69 12.69
CA THR A 129 -5.42 6.86 11.48
C THR A 129 -5.41 8.32 11.05
N ALA A 130 -4.25 8.97 11.13
CA ALA A 130 -4.08 10.32 10.59
C ALA A 130 -3.56 10.28 9.14
N ASN A 131 -2.66 9.34 8.86
CA ASN A 131 -2.01 9.17 7.56
C ASN A 131 -2.06 7.71 7.12
N ILE A 132 -1.97 7.46 5.81
CA ILE A 132 -1.80 6.11 5.27
C ILE A 132 -0.36 5.98 4.78
N GLY A 133 0.39 5.07 5.38
CA GLY A 133 1.72 4.69 4.93
C GLY A 133 1.63 3.71 3.78
N LEU A 134 2.29 4.02 2.68
CA LEU A 134 2.49 3.10 1.56
C LEU A 134 3.92 2.60 1.57
N PHE A 135 4.06 1.28 1.58
CA PHE A 135 5.33 0.57 1.54
C PHE A 135 5.38 -0.29 0.30
N LEU A 136 6.56 -0.42 -0.30
CA LEU A 136 6.79 -1.51 -1.25
C LEU A 136 7.22 -2.77 -0.49
N GLY A 137 6.71 -3.91 -0.95
CA GLY A 137 7.08 -5.23 -0.46
C GLY A 137 7.12 -6.24 -1.60
N LEU A 138 7.56 -7.45 -1.30
CA LEU A 138 7.38 -8.61 -2.18
C LEU A 138 6.19 -9.44 -1.72
N ASN A 139 5.34 -9.82 -2.66
CA ASN A 139 4.27 -10.79 -2.41
C ASN A 139 4.84 -12.22 -2.31
N PRO A 140 4.02 -13.23 -1.93
CA PRO A 140 4.50 -14.61 -1.76
C PRO A 140 5.11 -15.25 -3.02
N ILE A 141 4.84 -14.73 -4.22
CA ILE A 141 5.43 -15.19 -5.48
C ILE A 141 6.67 -14.37 -5.89
N GLY A 142 7.18 -13.52 -5.00
CA GLY A 142 8.41 -12.75 -5.20
C GLY A 142 8.28 -11.53 -6.12
N LYS A 143 7.06 -11.08 -6.42
CA LYS A 143 6.80 -9.88 -7.22
C LYS A 143 6.51 -8.68 -6.34
N VAL A 144 6.89 -7.49 -6.81
CA VAL A 144 6.66 -6.24 -6.07
C VAL A 144 5.16 -6.00 -5.93
N THR A 145 4.77 -5.55 -4.75
CA THR A 145 3.41 -5.14 -4.39
C THR A 145 3.49 -3.93 -3.48
N THR A 146 2.40 -3.18 -3.37
CA THR A 146 2.27 -2.16 -2.32
C THR A 146 1.57 -2.74 -1.10
N ILE A 147 1.99 -2.27 0.07
CA ILE A 147 1.44 -2.59 1.39
C ILE A 147 1.03 -1.27 2.04
N LEU A 148 -0.22 -1.17 2.47
CA LEU A 148 -0.81 0.00 3.08
C LEU A 148 -1.07 -0.23 4.57
N ILE A 149 -0.61 0.72 5.38
CA ILE A 149 -0.68 0.65 6.84
C ILE A 149 -1.18 1.99 7.38
N GLY A 150 -2.16 1.97 8.29
CA GLY A 150 -2.58 3.17 9.01
C GLY A 150 -1.46 3.70 9.92
N LEU A 151 -1.18 5.00 9.82
CA LEU A 151 -0.21 5.73 10.63
C LEU A 151 -0.90 6.76 11.51
N ASP A 152 -0.31 7.03 12.66
CA ASP A 152 -0.75 8.12 13.53
C ASP A 152 -0.26 9.50 13.05
N LYS A 153 -0.61 10.55 13.81
CA LYS A 153 -0.23 11.94 13.52
C LYS A 153 1.28 12.20 13.51
N ASN A 154 2.07 11.28 14.07
CA ASN A 154 3.53 11.34 14.11
C ASN A 154 4.16 10.40 13.06
N ASN A 155 3.36 9.86 12.12
CA ASN A 155 3.78 8.89 11.11
C ASN A 155 4.29 7.56 11.67
N ALA A 156 3.95 7.21 12.91
CA ALA A 156 4.30 5.94 13.51
C ALA A 156 3.27 4.85 13.16
N ILE A 157 3.76 3.62 12.92
CA ILE A 157 2.88 2.45 12.81
C ILE A 157 2.37 2.14 14.21
N LYS A 158 1.05 2.08 14.37
CA LYS A 158 0.46 1.81 15.68
C LYS A 158 0.79 0.39 16.14
N LYS A 159 1.16 0.27 17.40
CA LYS A 159 1.19 -1.02 18.09
C LYS A 159 -0.25 -1.49 18.24
N GLY A 160 -0.60 -2.59 17.58
CA GLY A 160 -1.80 -3.35 17.97
C GLY A 160 -1.70 -3.64 19.48
N LEU A 161 -2.79 -3.44 20.21
CA LEU A 161 -2.76 -3.39 21.67
C LEU A 161 -2.05 -4.61 22.30
N SER A 162 -1.32 -4.29 23.38
CA SER A 162 -0.95 -5.10 24.55
C SER A 162 -1.71 -6.41 24.72
N SER A 163 -0.99 -7.42 25.22
CA SER A 163 -1.43 -8.72 25.77
C SER A 163 -2.55 -8.67 26.84
N THR A 164 -3.26 -7.55 27.00
CA THR A 164 -4.38 -7.29 27.92
C THR A 164 -5.68 -6.95 27.19
N GLY A 165 -6.03 -7.71 26.15
CA GLY A 165 -7.37 -8.17 25.76
C GLY A 165 -8.66 -7.34 25.92
N LYS A 166 -8.70 -6.00 25.97
CA LYS A 166 -10.00 -5.28 26.18
C LYS A 166 -10.50 -4.31 25.12
N THR A 167 -9.76 -4.00 24.06
CA THR A 167 -10.34 -3.47 22.82
C THR A 167 -9.39 -3.80 21.67
N ALA A 168 -9.81 -4.68 20.77
CA ALA A 168 -9.00 -5.10 19.63
C ALA A 168 -9.08 -4.04 18.52
N ASP A 169 -8.34 -2.93 18.67
CA ASP A 169 -7.94 -2.14 17.51
C ASP A 169 -6.87 -2.97 16.79
N SER A 170 -7.32 -3.87 15.90
CA SER A 170 -6.41 -4.65 15.08
C SER A 170 -5.59 -3.74 14.20
N GLN A 171 -4.29 -4.00 14.09
CA GLN A 171 -3.48 -3.34 13.09
C GLN A 171 -3.90 -3.88 11.71
N GLU A 172 -4.73 -3.10 11.02
CA GLU A 172 -5.21 -3.45 9.69
C GLU A 172 -4.12 -3.13 8.67
N VAL A 173 -3.74 -4.15 7.92
CA VAL A 173 -2.78 -4.04 6.84
C VAL A 173 -3.45 -4.49 5.57
N TYR A 174 -3.41 -3.63 4.57
CA TYR A 174 -4.00 -3.89 3.26
C TYR A 174 -2.91 -4.02 2.21
N ASP A 175 -3.08 -4.89 1.23
CA ASP A 175 -2.28 -4.86 0.01
C ASP A 175 -2.97 -4.04 -1.08
N ALA A 176 -2.18 -3.54 -2.05
CA ALA A 176 -2.74 -3.25 -3.37
C ALA A 176 -2.15 -4.24 -4.37
N THR A 177 -2.84 -5.35 -4.51
CA THR A 177 -2.41 -6.54 -5.27
C THR A 177 -2.65 -6.48 -6.76
N ARG A 178 -3.25 -5.42 -7.29
CA ARG A 178 -3.51 -5.29 -8.74
C ARG A 178 -2.47 -4.39 -9.41
N PRO A 179 -1.31 -4.94 -9.83
CA PRO A 179 -0.39 -4.21 -10.68
C PRO A 179 -0.96 -4.10 -12.11
N CYS A 180 -0.55 -3.02 -12.77
CA CYS A 180 -0.77 -2.75 -14.17
C CYS A 180 0.60 -2.64 -14.85
N PRO A 181 0.98 -3.57 -15.76
CA PRO A 181 0.30 -4.83 -16.14
C PRO A 181 0.36 -5.93 -15.04
N PRO A 182 -0.45 -7.02 -15.13
CA PRO A 182 -1.37 -7.39 -16.22
C PRO A 182 -2.83 -6.94 -16.00
N ASN A 183 -3.17 -6.35 -14.86
CA ASN A 183 -4.58 -6.14 -14.48
C ASN A 183 -5.14 -4.77 -14.89
N GLY A 184 -4.40 -4.04 -15.72
CA GLY A 184 -4.81 -2.77 -16.27
C GLY A 184 -4.06 -2.55 -17.57
N ASP A 185 -4.79 -2.37 -18.65
CA ASP A 185 -4.39 -1.51 -19.75
C ASP A 185 -5.69 -0.80 -20.10
N PRO A 186 -5.89 0.48 -19.75
CA PRO A 186 -6.70 1.30 -20.63
C PRO A 186 -5.87 1.39 -21.91
N ALA A 187 -6.42 0.93 -23.03
CA ALA A 187 -5.83 1.08 -24.34
C ALA A 187 -5.08 2.40 -24.43
N ALA A 188 -3.81 2.35 -24.86
CA ALA A 188 -3.19 3.52 -25.43
C ALA A 188 -4.07 3.90 -26.63
N SER A 189 -5.00 4.83 -26.44
CA SER A 189 -5.56 5.57 -27.56
C SER A 189 -4.40 6.36 -28.13
N GLU A 190 -3.95 5.94 -29.31
CA GLU A 190 -3.09 6.68 -30.23
C GLU A 190 -3.50 8.15 -30.37
#